data_AF-A0A924KML4-F1
#
_entry.id   AF-A0A924KML4-F1
#
_cell.length_a   1.000
_cell.length_b   1.000
_cell.length_c   1.000
_cell.angle_alpha   90.00
_cell.angle_beta   90.00
_cell.angle_gamma   90.00
#
_symmetry.space_group_name_H-M   'P 1'
#
loop_
_entity.id
_entity.type
_entity.pdbx_description
1 polymer ?
#
loop_
_entity_poly.entity_id
_entity_poly.type
_entity_poly.pdbx_seq_one_letter_code
_entity_poly.pdbx_strand_id
1 'polypeptide(L)' 'LQPWDVAAGSLLVTEAGGLVGNFTGEADFLEQEECLAGNPKVYGQLVGILGKYSKFAPAGEKAAPSAQQPDTDRIAPF' A
#
# COMPACT_ATOMS: atom_id res chain seq x y z
N LEU A 1 12.34 4.99 5.99
CA LEU A 1 12.85 3.70 6.52
C LEU A 1 14.18 3.48 5.84
N GLN A 2 15.27 3.22 6.54
CA GLN A 2 16.56 3.24 5.85
C GLN A 2 16.85 1.90 5.17
N PRO A 3 17.54 1.87 4.02
CA PRO A 3 17.76 0.64 3.26
C PRO A 3 18.39 -0.49 4.08
N TRP A 4 19.26 -0.15 5.02
CA TRP A 4 19.91 -1.10 5.92
C TRP A 4 18.96 -1.76 6.93
N ASP A 5 17.88 -1.08 7.33
CA ASP A 5 16.87 -1.64 8.23
C ASP A 5 16.07 -2.75 7.53
N VAL A 6 15.90 -2.64 6.21
CA VAL A 6 15.05 -3.55 5.42
C VAL A 6 15.86 -4.67 4.77
N ALA A 7 17.11 -4.41 4.37
CA ALA A 7 17.95 -5.38 3.66
C ALA A 7 18.17 -6.67 4.47
N ALA A 8 18.42 -6.57 5.77
CA ALA A 8 18.58 -7.74 6.63
C ALA A 8 17.23 -8.43 6.94
N GLY A 9 16.18 -7.65 7.17
CA GLY A 9 14.86 -8.16 7.52
C GLY A 9 14.15 -8.88 6.36
N SER A 10 14.35 -8.42 5.12
CA SER A 10 13.69 -9.01 3.95
C SER A 10 14.16 -10.44 3.69
N LEU A 11 15.44 -10.71 3.91
CA LEU A 11 16.00 -12.06 3.82
C LEU A 11 15.36 -12.98 4.87
N LEU A 12 15.30 -12.54 6.14
CA LEU A 12 14.70 -13.33 7.22
C LEU A 12 13.24 -13.69 6.94
N VAL A 13 12.45 -12.72 6.46
CA VAL A 13 11.04 -12.95 6.13
C VAL A 13 10.90 -13.91 4.95
N THR A 14 11.73 -13.77 3.92
CA THR A 14 11.68 -14.63 2.73
C THR A 14 12.09 -16.07 3.06
N GLU A 15 13.14 -16.27 3.84
CA GLU A 15 13.58 -17.60 4.32
C GLU A 15 12.54 -18.27 5.23
N ALA A 16 11.74 -17.48 5.96
CA ALA A 16 10.60 -17.98 6.73
C ALA A 16 9.35 -18.30 5.87
N GLY A 17 9.42 -18.13 4.55
CA GLY A 17 8.31 -18.34 3.61
C GLY A 17 7.31 -17.18 3.55
N GLY A 18 7.72 -16.00 4.01
CA GLY A 18 6.96 -14.76 3.89
C GLY A 18 7.19 -14.02 2.57
N LEU A 19 6.39 -12.98 2.35
CA LEU A 19 6.51 -12.05 1.23
C LEU A 19 6.91 -10.68 1.73
N VAL A 20 7.69 -9.96 0.94
CA VAL A 20 8.16 -8.59 1.21
C VAL A 20 8.00 -7.76 -0.05
N GLY A 21 7.48 -6.54 0.08
CA GLY A 21 7.28 -5.60 -1.01
C GLY A 21 6.80 -4.24 -0.51
N ASN A 22 6.44 -3.34 -1.41
CA ASN A 22 5.89 -2.03 -1.05
C ASN A 22 4.36 -2.12 -0.83
N PHE A 23 3.69 -0.97 -0.66
CA PHE A 23 2.24 -0.96 -0.44
C PHE A 23 1.40 -1.31 -1.68
N THR A 24 1.99 -1.31 -2.88
CA THR A 24 1.37 -1.83 -4.11
C THR A 24 1.67 -3.31 -4.35
N GLY A 25 2.53 -3.91 -3.53
CA GLY A 25 2.97 -5.30 -3.66
C GLY A 25 4.14 -5.50 -4.64
N GLU A 26 4.77 -4.43 -5.12
CA GLU A 26 5.97 -4.46 -5.96
C GLU A 26 7.25 -4.64 -5.14
N ALA A 27 8.34 -4.99 -5.84
CA ALA A 27 9.63 -5.29 -5.22
C ALA A 27 10.46 -4.04 -4.86
N ASP A 28 10.03 -2.83 -5.24
CA ASP A 28 10.78 -1.58 -5.06
C ASP A 28 10.71 -0.99 -3.63
N PHE A 29 10.53 -1.84 -2.61
CA PHE A 29 10.36 -1.42 -1.21
C PHE A 29 11.59 -0.72 -0.59
N LEU A 30 12.78 -0.94 -1.15
CA LEU A 30 14.03 -0.35 -0.70
C LEU A 30 14.20 1.11 -1.12
N GLU A 31 13.69 1.47 -2.30
CA GLU A 31 13.83 2.82 -2.88
C GLU A 31 12.63 3.71 -2.54
N GLN A 32 11.45 3.12 -2.40
CA GLN A 32 10.20 3.83 -2.15
C GLN A 32 9.94 4.11 -0.65
N GLU A 33 10.88 3.79 0.25
CA GLU A 33 10.73 3.91 1.71
C GLU A 33 9.45 3.28 2.30
N GLU A 34 8.80 2.41 1.54
CA GLU A 34 7.55 1.70 1.86
C GLU A 34 7.88 0.22 1.97
N CYS A 35 7.73 -0.34 3.17
CA CYS A 35 7.98 -1.76 3.41
C CYS A 35 6.74 -2.43 4.00
N LEU A 36 6.33 -3.51 3.33
CA LEU A 36 5.26 -4.42 3.71
C LEU A 36 5.85 -5.83 3.76
N ALA A 37 5.66 -6.52 4.88
CA ALA A 37 6.13 -7.89 5.06
C ALA A 37 5.04 -8.73 5.75
N GLY A 38 4.85 -9.97 5.32
CA GLY A 38 3.85 -10.84 5.95
C GLY A 38 3.75 -12.23 5.31
N ASN A 39 2.92 -13.09 5.89
CA ASN A 39 2.63 -14.39 5.27
C ASN A 39 1.77 -14.21 4.01
N PRO A 40 1.83 -15.14 3.04
CA PRO A 40 1.11 -15.00 1.77
C PRO A 40 -0.41 -14.74 1.92
N LYS A 41 -1.03 -15.31 2.96
CA LYS A 41 -2.46 -15.17 3.23
C LYS A 41 -2.87 -13.75 3.64
N VAL A 42 -2.07 -13.07 4.46
CA VAL A 42 -2.37 -11.72 4.95
C VAL A 42 -1.78 -10.67 4.03
N TYR A 43 -0.65 -10.96 3.38
CA TYR A 43 0.04 -10.05 2.45
C TYR A 43 -0.89 -9.52 1.35
N GLY A 44 -1.65 -10.40 0.67
CA GLY A 44 -2.59 -9.98 -0.36
C GLY A 44 -3.72 -9.08 0.16
N GLN A 45 -4.19 -9.30 1.40
CA GLN A 45 -5.20 -8.43 2.02
C GLN A 45 -4.62 -7.07 2.38
N LEU A 46 -3.38 -7.05 2.86
CA LEU A 46 -2.69 -5.81 3.23
C LEU A 46 -2.43 -4.93 2.00
N VAL A 47 -1.99 -5.50 0.87
CA VAL A 47 -1.81 -4.75 -0.38
C VAL A 47 -3.11 -4.09 -0.81
N GLY A 48 -4.24 -4.82 -0.79
CA GLY A 48 -5.54 -4.25 -1.14
C GLY A 48 -6.02 -3.11 -0.22
N ILE A 49 -5.57 -3.08 1.04
CA ILE A 49 -5.91 -2.03 2.00
C ILE A 49 -4.94 -0.85 1.93
N LEU A 50 -3.64 -1.13 1.75
CA LEU A 50 -2.56 -0.15 1.87
C LEU A 50 -2.21 0.52 0.54
N GLY A 51 -2.55 -0.07 -0.61
CA GLY A 51 -2.26 0.50 -1.93
C GLY A 51 -2.75 1.94 -2.11
N LYS A 52 -3.94 2.28 -1.58
CA LYS A 52 -4.49 3.65 -1.59
C LYS A 52 -3.66 4.68 -0.80
N TYR A 53 -2.81 4.23 0.12
CA TYR A 53 -1.94 5.08 0.91
C TYR A 53 -0.50 5.10 0.39
N SER A 54 -0.18 4.34 -0.66
CA SER A 54 1.14 4.38 -1.27
C SER A 54 1.41 5.75 -1.90
N LYS A 55 2.55 6.33 -1.54
CA LYS A 55 3.09 7.53 -2.13
C LYS A 55 3.63 7.28 -3.53
N PHE A 56 3.94 6.04 -3.86
CA PHE A 56 4.60 5.64 -5.11
C PHE A 56 3.74 4.78 -6.04
N ALA A 57 2.48 4.53 -5.69
CA ALA A 57 1.56 3.84 -6.59
C ALA A 57 1.48 4.55 -7.97
N PRO A 58 1.53 3.79 -9.08
CA PRO A 58 1.37 4.35 -10.41
C PRO A 58 0.02 5.07 -10.52
N ALA A 59 -0.01 6.16 -11.28
CA ALA A 59 -1.15 7.08 -11.38
C ALA A 59 -2.49 6.43 -11.82
N GLY A 60 -2.47 5.16 -12.24
CA GLY A 60 -3.67 4.36 -12.58
C GLY A 60 -4.41 3.74 -11.39
N GLU A 61 -3.79 3.60 -10.22
CA GLU A 61 -4.42 3.00 -9.01
C GLU A 61 -4.78 4.04 -7.94
N LYS A 62 -4.25 5.27 -8.05
CA LYS A 62 -4.63 6.39 -7.16
C LYS A 62 -6.00 7.00 -7.49
N ALA A 63 -6.61 6.59 -8.60
CA ALA A 63 -7.88 7.11 -9.09
C ALA A 63 -9.07 6.25 -8.63
N ALA A 64 -9.23 6.09 -7.32
CA ALA A 64 -10.56 5.91 -6.73
C ALA A 64 -10.57 6.36 -5.27
N PRO A 65 -10.44 7.67 -4.96
CA PRO A 65 -11.14 8.17 -3.79
C PRO A 65 -12.62 7.86 -4.05
N SER A 66 -13.21 7.02 -3.20
CA SER A 66 -14.65 6.76 -3.20
C SER A 66 -15.37 8.07 -3.38
N ALA A 67 -16.24 8.12 -4.39
CA ALA A 67 -17.00 9.28 -4.80
C ALA A 67 -17.48 10.07 -3.58
N GLN A 68 -16.85 11.22 -3.33
CA GLN A 68 -17.47 12.27 -2.55
C GLN A 68 -18.62 12.77 -3.42
N GLN A 69 -19.81 12.19 -3.23
CA GLN A 69 -21.04 12.71 -3.80
C GLN A 69 -21.16 14.17 -3.32
N PRO A 70 -21.12 15.18 -4.19
CA PRO A 70 -21.33 16.56 -3.75
C PRO A 70 -22.78 16.65 -3.28
N ASP A 71 -22.96 16.89 -1.98
CA ASP A 71 -24.23 17.10 -1.28
C ASP A 71 -24.92 18.35 -1.84
N THR A 72 -25.51 18.21 -3.04
CA THR A 72 -26.14 19.28 -3.84
C THR A 72 -27.64 19.38 -3.55
N ASP A 73 -28.13 18.77 -2.46
CA ASP A 73 -29.56 18.70 -2.16
C ASP A 73 -29.97 19.39 -0.84
N ARG A 74 -29.13 20.27 -0.28
CA ARG A 74 -29.49 21.05 0.92
C ARG A 74 -29.85 22.51 0.65
N ILE A 75 -30.08 22.88 -0.61
CA ILE A 75 -30.60 24.21 -0.99
C ILE A 75 -31.98 24.06 -1.63
N ALA A 76 -33.00 23.89 -0.79
CA ALA A 76 -34.37 24.25 -1.13
C ALA A 76 -34.86 25.28 -0.09
N PRO A 77 -35.38 26.45 -0.53
CA PRO A 77 -35.71 27.56 0.35
C PRO A 77 -37.11 27.36 0.96
N PHE A 78 -37.20 27.31 2.29
CA PHE A 78 -38.34 27.78 3.08
C PHE A 78 -37.82 28.30 4.42
#